data_AF-A0A2C4EBW9-F1
#
_entry.id   AF-A0A2C4EBW9-F1
#
_cell.length_a   1.000
_cell.length_b   1.000
_cell.length_c   1.000
_cell.angle_alpha   90.00
_cell.angle_beta   90.00
_cell.angle_gamma   90.00
#
_symmetry.space_group_name_H-M   'P 1'
#
loop_
_entity.id
_entity.type
_entity.pdbx_description
1 polymer ?
#
loop_
_entity_poly.entity_id
_entity_poly.type
_entity_poly.pdbx_seq_one_letter_code
_entity_poly.pdbx_strand_id
1 'polypeptide(L)'
;MGFIMDIVLYFGFYFGLLFLIIGTALVLFIMAALPKIWSKNLSFVMIGLGINILTIPLFFFIGGMATDSPDSTRLDFWKGFFFIQKIPLFLLIFLLFLTVVLWCIRKNKKKVNM
;
A
#
# COMPACT_ATOMS: atom_id res chain seq x y z
N MET A 1 8.15 28.22 25.37
CA MET A 1 8.77 26.87 25.31
C MET A 1 7.81 25.83 24.73
N GLY A 2 6.55 25.72 25.22
CA GLY A 2 5.57 24.73 24.72
C GLY A 2 5.31 24.77 23.21
N PHE A 3 4.96 25.95 22.67
CA PHE A 3 4.64 26.11 21.24
C PHE A 3 5.73 25.62 20.27
N ILE A 4 7.01 25.88 20.58
CA ILE A 4 8.14 25.43 19.73
C ILE A 4 8.30 23.90 19.82
N MET A 5 8.15 23.34 21.01
CA MET A 5 8.21 21.88 21.22
C MET A 5 7.08 21.17 20.47
N ASP A 6 5.86 21.72 20.50
CA ASP A 6 4.71 21.16 19.77
C ASP A 6 4.93 21.13 18.26
N ILE A 7 5.50 22.21 17.70
CA ILE A 7 5.87 22.28 16.28
C ILE A 7 6.94 21.23 15.94
N VAL A 8 8.00 21.13 16.75
CA VAL A 8 9.08 20.15 16.52
C VAL A 8 8.55 18.71 16.59
N LEU A 9 7.68 18.41 17.55
CA LEU A 9 7.03 17.10 17.68
C LEU A 9 6.13 16.78 16.49
N TYR A 10 5.32 17.76 16.03
CA TYR A 10 4.47 17.60 14.86
C TYR A 10 5.28 17.30 13.59
N PHE A 11 6.33 18.08 13.33
CA PHE A 11 7.21 17.85 12.18
C PHE A 11 7.97 16.53 12.29
N GLY A 12 8.49 16.21 13.48
CA GLY A 12 9.19 14.94 13.73
C GLY A 12 8.29 13.72 13.48
N PHE A 13 7.04 13.78 13.95
CA PHE A 13 6.05 12.73 13.70
C PHE A 13 5.69 12.61 12.22
N TYR A 14 5.41 13.73 11.56
CA TYR A 14 5.04 13.76 10.14
C TYR A 14 6.14 13.20 9.24
N PHE A 15 7.38 13.70 9.36
CA PHE A 15 8.52 13.20 8.59
C PHE A 15 8.91 11.78 8.98
N GLY A 16 8.80 11.41 10.25
CA GLY A 16 9.02 10.05 10.73
C GLY A 16 8.08 9.04 10.07
N LEU A 17 6.77 9.37 9.99
CA LEU A 17 5.79 8.54 9.28
C LEU A 17 6.08 8.44 7.78
N LEU A 18 6.40 9.56 7.12
CA LEU A 18 6.76 9.54 5.69
C LEU A 18 8.00 8.66 5.42
N PHE A 19 9.03 8.79 6.26
CA PHE A 19 10.22 7.95 6.16
C PHE A 19 9.89 6.47 6.35
N LEU A 20 9.01 6.14 7.30
CA LEU A 20 8.57 4.77 7.55
C LEU A 20 7.80 4.19 6.35
N ILE A 21 6.92 4.98 5.71
CA ILE A 21 6.18 4.59 4.51
C ILE A 21 7.15 4.29 3.36
N ILE A 22 8.08 5.23 3.09
CA ILE A 22 9.07 5.09 2.01
C ILE A 22 10.01 3.91 2.28
N GLY A 23 10.54 3.79 3.50
CA GLY A 23 11.44 2.72 3.91
C GLY A 23 10.77 1.35 3.78
N THR A 24 9.52 1.22 4.22
CA THR A 24 8.75 -0.03 4.09
C THR A 24 8.55 -0.40 2.62
N ALA A 25 8.14 0.56 1.78
CA ALA A 25 7.97 0.32 0.35
C ALA A 25 9.30 -0.09 -0.33
N LEU A 26 10.41 0.55 0.02
CA LEU A 26 11.73 0.22 -0.51
C LEU A 26 12.15 -1.21 -0.13
N VAL A 27 11.95 -1.60 1.13
CA VAL A 27 12.21 -2.98 1.59
C VAL A 27 11.38 -3.98 0.79
N LEU A 28 10.09 -3.68 0.53
CA LEU A 28 9.25 -4.55 -0.30
C LEU A 28 9.76 -4.67 -1.74
N PHE A 29 10.25 -3.58 -2.34
CA PHE A 29 10.84 -3.63 -3.69
C PHE A 29 12.15 -4.41 -3.74
N ILE A 30 13.01 -4.27 -2.72
CA ILE A 30 14.22 -5.09 -2.60
C ILE A 30 13.85 -6.57 -2.46
N MET A 31 12.88 -6.89 -1.59
CA MET A 31 12.38 -8.26 -1.44
C MET A 31 11.75 -8.79 -2.72
N ALA A 32 11.11 -7.95 -3.54
CA ALA A 32 10.56 -8.35 -4.82
C ALA A 32 11.64 -8.83 -5.80
N ALA A 33 12.86 -8.28 -5.71
CA ALA A 33 14.00 -8.66 -6.53
C ALA A 33 14.74 -9.90 -6.01
N LEU A 34 14.44 -10.40 -4.80
CA LEU A 34 15.11 -11.56 -4.24
C LEU A 34 14.81 -12.83 -5.06
N PRO A 35 15.82 -13.67 -5.38
CA PRO A 35 15.63 -14.91 -6.16
C PRO A 35 14.57 -15.85 -5.58
N LYS A 36 14.46 -15.88 -4.24
CA LYS A 36 13.46 -16.67 -3.50
C LYS A 36 12.01 -16.24 -3.78
N ILE A 37 11.78 -14.94 -3.96
CA ILE A 37 10.45 -14.37 -4.23
C ILE A 37 10.13 -14.46 -5.72
N TRP A 38 11.14 -14.16 -6.56
CA TRP A 38 11.04 -14.21 -8.01
C TRP A 38 10.72 -15.63 -8.52
N SER A 39 11.41 -16.65 -8.01
CA SER A 39 11.12 -18.06 -8.34
C SER A 39 9.68 -18.49 -8.01
N LYS A 40 9.06 -17.87 -6.99
CA LYS A 40 7.67 -18.11 -6.60
C LYS A 40 6.66 -17.25 -7.35
N ASN A 41 7.10 -16.35 -8.24
CA ASN A 41 6.27 -15.39 -8.97
C ASN A 41 5.48 -14.43 -8.03
N LEU A 42 6.01 -14.22 -6.83
CA LEU A 42 5.43 -13.32 -5.83
C LEU A 42 5.97 -11.88 -5.97
N SER A 43 6.94 -11.64 -6.84
CA SER A 43 7.56 -10.32 -7.07
C SER A 43 6.53 -9.25 -7.41
N PHE A 44 5.56 -9.57 -8.28
CA PHE A 44 4.50 -8.64 -8.66
C PHE A 44 3.57 -8.29 -7.50
N VAL A 45 3.29 -9.23 -6.59
CA VAL A 45 2.50 -8.97 -5.38
C VAL A 45 3.26 -8.04 -4.42
N MET A 46 4.56 -8.27 -4.25
CA MET A 46 5.42 -7.41 -3.42
C MET A 46 5.52 -5.98 -3.97
N ILE A 47 5.65 -5.85 -5.29
CA ILE A 47 5.63 -4.54 -5.97
C ILE A 47 4.27 -3.86 -5.80
N GLY A 48 3.17 -4.58 -6.02
CA GLY A 48 1.82 -4.06 -5.82
C GLY A 48 1.57 -3.59 -4.38
N LEU A 49 2.11 -4.32 -3.39
CA LEU A 49 2.03 -3.95 -1.98
C LEU A 49 2.85 -2.67 -1.70
N GLY A 50 4.06 -2.57 -2.26
CA GLY A 50 4.89 -1.37 -2.14
C GLY A 50 4.20 -0.12 -2.72
N ILE A 51 3.57 -0.25 -3.90
CA ILE A 51 2.80 0.85 -4.52
C ILE A 51 1.59 1.23 -3.66
N ASN A 52 0.88 0.25 -3.08
CA ASN A 52 -0.23 0.53 -2.15
C ASN A 52 0.24 1.34 -0.94
N ILE A 53 1.40 1.01 -0.37
CA ILE A 53 1.96 1.74 0.78
C ILE A 53 2.37 3.17 0.39
N LEU A 54 3.07 3.34 -0.73
CA LEU A 54 3.51 4.66 -1.20
C LEU A 54 2.36 5.63 -1.50
N THR A 55 1.19 5.09 -1.82
CA THR A 55 0.04 5.91 -2.19
C THR A 55 -0.84 6.29 -0.99
N ILE A 56 -0.59 5.75 0.20
CA ILE A 56 -1.30 6.11 1.45
C ILE A 56 -1.29 7.62 1.72
N PRO A 57 -0.15 8.36 1.64
CA PRO A 57 -0.15 9.80 1.89
C PRO A 57 -1.07 10.57 0.94
N LEU A 58 -1.12 10.16 -0.34
CA LEU A 58 -2.01 10.76 -1.33
C LEU A 58 -3.49 10.52 -0.98
N PHE A 59 -3.83 9.33 -0.49
CA PHE A 59 -5.21 9.02 -0.09
C PHE A 59 -5.61 9.77 1.16
N PHE A 60 -4.70 9.91 2.11
CA PHE A 60 -4.92 10.70 3.31
C PHE A 60 -5.15 12.17 2.97
N PHE A 61 -4.38 12.71 2.03
CA PHE A 61 -4.56 14.07 1.52
C PHE A 61 -5.94 14.25 0.87
N ILE A 62 -6.35 13.35 -0.03
CA ILE A 62 -7.65 13.45 -0.70
C ILE A 62 -8.83 13.24 0.27
N GLY A 63 -8.69 12.35 1.24
CA GLY A 63 -9.65 12.21 2.34
C GLY A 63 -9.79 13.52 3.13
N GLY A 64 -8.68 14.20 3.43
CA GLY A 64 -8.71 15.52 4.08
C GLY A 64 -9.40 16.59 3.23
N MET A 65 -9.13 16.62 1.93
CA MET A 65 -9.81 17.54 0.99
C MET A 65 -11.32 17.26 0.88
N ALA A 66 -11.76 16.01 1.08
CA ALA A 66 -13.18 15.67 1.12
C ALA A 66 -13.91 16.21 2.37
N THR A 67 -13.17 16.73 3.35
CA THR A 67 -13.71 17.37 4.57
C THR A 67 -13.59 18.89 4.57
N ASP A 68 -13.43 19.50 3.40
CA ASP A 68 -13.27 20.97 3.29
C ASP A 68 -14.58 21.72 3.57
N SER A 69 -15.75 21.08 3.40
CA SER A 69 -17.03 21.71 3.72
C SER A 69 -17.27 21.75 5.25
N PRO A 70 -17.90 22.83 5.77
CA PRO A 70 -18.16 22.98 7.21
C PRO A 70 -19.14 21.94 7.76
N ASP A 71 -20.02 21.38 6.91
CA ASP A 71 -20.95 20.32 7.27
C ASP A 71 -20.37 18.91 7.06
N SER A 72 -19.10 18.81 6.66
CA SER A 72 -18.47 17.52 6.40
C SER A 72 -18.29 16.70 7.68
N THR A 73 -18.36 15.39 7.51
CA THR A 73 -18.21 14.43 8.59
C THR A 73 -16.98 13.56 8.38
N ARG A 74 -16.62 12.79 9.41
CA ARG A 74 -15.61 11.73 9.27
C ARG A 74 -15.96 10.72 8.17
N LEU A 75 -17.25 10.56 7.82
CA LEU A 75 -17.64 9.69 6.72
C LEU A 75 -17.19 10.23 5.37
N ASP A 76 -17.16 11.55 5.18
CA ASP A 76 -16.74 12.17 3.93
C ASP A 76 -15.23 12.05 3.73
N PHE A 77 -14.46 12.10 4.83
CA PHE A 77 -13.05 11.70 4.84
C PHE A 77 -12.88 10.26 4.31
N TRP A 78 -13.58 9.30 4.90
CA TRP A 78 -13.46 7.89 4.50
C TRP A 78 -13.93 7.66 3.07
N LYS A 79 -14.98 8.36 2.61
CA LYS A 79 -15.39 8.32 1.20
C LYS A 79 -14.27 8.79 0.28
N GLY A 80 -13.67 9.96 0.55
CA GLY A 80 -12.57 10.49 -0.25
C GLY A 80 -11.33 9.57 -0.25
N PHE A 81 -10.97 9.08 0.93
CA PHE A 81 -9.84 8.15 1.13
C PHE A 81 -10.03 6.87 0.32
N PHE A 82 -11.16 6.17 0.51
CA PHE A 82 -11.42 4.90 -0.16
C PHE A 82 -11.74 5.06 -1.65
N PHE A 83 -12.25 6.22 -2.09
CA PHE A 83 -12.54 6.46 -3.51
C PHE A 83 -11.28 6.32 -4.37
N ILE A 84 -10.17 6.89 -3.93
CA ILE A 84 -8.88 6.79 -4.65
C ILE A 84 -8.19 5.47 -4.31
N GLN A 85 -8.19 5.06 -3.04
CA GLN A 85 -7.53 3.83 -2.59
C GLN A 85 -8.12 2.56 -3.24
N LYS A 86 -9.36 2.60 -3.74
CA LYS A 86 -9.98 1.50 -4.47
C LYS A 86 -9.13 1.04 -5.66
N ILE A 87 -8.44 1.94 -6.37
CA ILE A 87 -7.64 1.62 -7.55
C ILE A 87 -6.44 0.71 -7.20
N PRO A 88 -5.51 1.11 -6.31
CA PRO A 88 -4.37 0.25 -5.94
C PRO A 88 -4.80 -0.99 -5.16
N LEU A 89 -5.88 -0.93 -4.37
CA LEU A 89 -6.40 -2.11 -3.67
C LEU A 89 -6.96 -3.14 -4.67
N PHE A 90 -7.73 -2.67 -5.66
CA PHE A 90 -8.25 -3.54 -6.72
C PHE A 90 -7.11 -4.18 -7.51
N LEU A 91 -6.06 -3.42 -7.85
CA LEU A 91 -4.87 -3.95 -8.50
C LEU A 91 -4.19 -5.02 -7.65
N LEU A 92 -4.03 -4.79 -6.34
CA LEU A 92 -3.41 -5.75 -5.43
C LEU A 92 -4.23 -7.05 -5.31
N ILE A 93 -5.56 -6.92 -5.16
CA ILE A 93 -6.48 -8.07 -5.08
C ILE A 93 -6.43 -8.87 -6.39
N PHE A 94 -6.41 -8.19 -7.53
CA PHE A 94 -6.29 -8.83 -8.83
C PHE A 94 -4.97 -9.60 -8.99
N LEU A 95 -3.83 -9.01 -8.59
CA LEU A 95 -2.52 -9.67 -8.60
C LEU A 95 -2.46 -10.88 -7.66
N LEU A 96 -3.10 -10.78 -6.49
CA LEU A 96 -3.22 -11.89 -5.56
C LEU A 96 -4.04 -13.03 -6.16
N PHE A 97 -5.18 -12.71 -6.78
CA PHE A 97 -6.03 -13.68 -7.46
C PHE A 97 -5.25 -14.40 -8.58
N LEU A 98 -4.54 -13.65 -9.43
CA LEU A 98 -3.71 -14.23 -10.50
C LEU A 98 -2.64 -15.17 -9.93
N THR A 99 -2.01 -14.80 -8.82
CA THR A 99 -1.02 -15.63 -8.13
C THR A 99 -1.62 -16.96 -7.68
N VAL A 100 -2.82 -16.93 -7.09
CA VAL A 100 -3.54 -18.14 -6.66
C VAL A 100 -3.91 -19.03 -7.84
N VAL A 101 -4.44 -18.45 -8.92
CA VAL A 101 -4.79 -19.18 -10.15
C VAL A 101 -3.56 -19.86 -10.75
N LEU A 102 -2.45 -19.13 -10.92
CA LEU A 102 -1.19 -19.67 -11.44
C LEU A 102 -0.64 -20.78 -10.55
N TRP A 103 -0.77 -20.66 -9.23
CA TRP A 103 -0.36 -21.70 -8.30
C TRP A 103 -1.19 -22.98 -8.46
N CYS A 104 -2.52 -22.87 -8.56
CA CYS A 104 -3.41 -24.01 -8.80
C CYS A 104 -3.07 -24.74 -10.11
N ILE A 105 -2.83 -24.00 -11.19
CA ILE A 105 -2.43 -24.59 -12.49
C ILE A 105 -1.11 -25.34 -12.38
N ARG A 106 -0.10 -24.75 -11.73
CA ARG A 106 1.22 -25.40 -11.52
C ARG A 106 1.12 -26.66 -10.67
N LYS A 107 0.25 -26.66 -9.65
CA LYS A 107 0.02 -27.83 -8.78
C LYS A 107 -0.56 -28.99 -9.59
N ASN A 108 -1.52 -28.72 -10.49
CA ASN A 108 -2.10 -29.74 -11.35
C ASN A 108 -1.09 -30.28 -12.37
N LYS A 109 -0.27 -29.43 -12.99
CA LYS A 109 0.81 -29.86 -13.90
C LYS A 109 1.81 -30.81 -13.21
N LYS A 110 2.16 -30.57 -11.95
CA LYS A 110 3.05 -31.45 -11.18
C LYS A 110 2.42 -32.82 -10.90
N LYS A 111 1.10 -32.89 -10.70
CA LYS A 111 0.38 -34.17 -10.48
C LYS A 111 0.27 -35.01 -11.75
N VAL A 112 0.16 -34.40 -12.93
CA VAL A 112 0.03 -35.12 -14.21
C VAL A 112 1.37 -35.67 -14.71
N ASN A 113 2.49 -35.04 -14.31
CA ASN A 113 3.84 -35.44 -14.70
C ASN A 113 4.53 -36.35 -13.66
N MET A 114 3.81 -36.82 -12.63
CA MET A 114 4.24 -37.84 -11.67
C MET A 114 3.63 -39.17 -12.06
#